data_AF-A0AAU1H830-F1
#
_entry.id   AF-A0AAU1H830-F1
#
_cell.length_a   1.000
_cell.length_b   1.000
_cell.length_c   1.000
_cell.angle_alpha   90.00
_cell.angle_beta   90.00
_cell.angle_gamma   90.00
#
_symmetry.space_group_name_H-M   'P 1'
#
loop_
_entity.id
_entity.type
_entity.pdbx_description
1 polymer ?
#
loop_
_entity_poly.entity_id
_entity_poly.type
_entity_poly.pdbx_seq_one_letter_code
_entity_poly.pdbx_strand_id
1 'polypeptide(L)'
;MDRDKRRVQTAVIGSPESELPVVLPLDAVELDAFRRQHPDDTYWCGVWLGGCGQRLTDRRCTGSVCHFAHLPHADNCRRSALGASSADHLYIKQDLLRWLADQDNHATAEIEAAADGNVAGAVRFTPQQGAGLRVLLSADHGAQIADRDPSHTLLAEDLATSVEAVLARHGYVNLVRCVPDGTRRRTQIGTKTRLGETWHELNECALTPEGTSTPSVEEVRRQRTQRHLLGQRSPATPPSTTPAVIGGAVSDPQSYDRTEVIQALEDALADERNVTKLHLCLERAEAATRSGATLQENELIRAAGDALLRMERSVGVQPSPVSQRSTKKTWTPRSASPGRTAAPGRFTSSLAGGPVPRRVKPTAADQEAIRAAADKAAKEANARTAILEQERAAKIRDGVAAVRGALRKKAREGATTSWAKLRNQIGPGPLAGLKTQEQADLLYEVDRNTPSDEPLLSTLIALGDPTAVPAFRCAASRLGLDLPEDPHDLRDVLETDAQALHDLWRHR
;
A
#
# COMPACT_ATOMS: atom_id res chain seq x y z
N MET A 1 -25.44 8.98 18.39
CA MET A 1 -26.87 9.33 18.26
C MET A 1 -27.34 8.80 16.91
N ASP A 2 -28.16 7.76 16.90
CA ASP A 2 -28.65 7.18 15.66
C ASP A 2 -29.66 8.16 15.02
N ARG A 3 -29.38 8.61 13.79
CA ARG A 3 -30.15 9.65 13.11
C ARG A 3 -31.52 9.08 12.72
N ASP A 4 -32.61 9.83 12.92
CA ASP A 4 -33.94 9.42 12.48
C ASP A 4 -34.02 9.44 10.94
N LYS A 5 -33.63 8.33 10.30
CA LYS A 5 -33.58 8.14 8.84
C LYS A 5 -34.96 8.20 8.15
N ARG A 6 -36.04 8.42 8.91
CA ARG A 6 -37.42 8.53 8.40
C ARG A 6 -37.77 9.93 7.88
N ARG A 7 -36.89 10.91 8.03
CA ARG A 7 -37.15 12.31 7.64
C ARG A 7 -36.39 12.68 6.37
N VAL A 8 -37.07 13.34 5.43
CA VAL A 8 -36.50 13.78 4.15
C VAL A 8 -35.49 14.90 4.40
N GLN A 9 -34.22 14.67 4.07
CA GLN A 9 -33.15 15.65 4.25
C GLN A 9 -32.76 16.38 2.96
N THR A 10 -33.13 15.85 1.80
CA THR A 10 -32.73 16.42 0.50
C THR A 10 -33.91 16.73 -0.40
N ALA A 11 -33.75 17.77 -1.19
CA ALA A 11 -34.69 18.22 -2.21
C ALA A 11 -33.92 18.68 -3.46
N VAL A 12 -34.65 19.02 -4.52
CA VAL A 12 -34.10 19.74 -5.67
C VAL A 12 -34.72 21.13 -5.78
N ILE A 13 -33.96 22.10 -6.26
CA ILE A 13 -34.37 23.51 -6.37
C ILE A 13 -35.03 23.77 -7.74
N GLY A 14 -36.14 24.49 -7.75
CA GLY A 14 -36.77 25.06 -8.95
C GLY A 14 -37.90 24.22 -9.55
N SER A 15 -37.65 22.94 -9.85
CA SER A 15 -38.66 22.05 -10.44
C SER A 15 -38.48 20.57 -10.04
N PRO A 16 -39.49 19.71 -10.23
CA PRO A 16 -39.39 18.27 -9.97
C PRO A 16 -38.27 17.55 -10.75
N GLU A 17 -38.00 17.99 -11.97
CA GLU A 17 -37.00 17.42 -12.89
C GLU A 17 -35.61 18.04 -12.74
N SER A 18 -35.48 19.05 -11.87
CA SER A 18 -34.22 19.73 -11.61
C SER A 18 -33.16 18.77 -11.08
N GLU A 19 -31.92 18.99 -11.53
CA GLU A 19 -30.74 18.28 -11.05
C GLU A 19 -29.93 19.13 -10.07
N LEU A 20 -30.50 20.19 -9.51
CA LEU A 20 -29.87 21.06 -8.49
C LEU A 20 -30.24 20.58 -7.08
N PRO A 21 -29.45 19.70 -6.45
CA PRO A 21 -29.76 19.19 -5.12
C PRO A 21 -29.49 20.23 -4.04
N VAL A 22 -30.18 20.07 -2.92
CA VAL A 22 -29.93 20.82 -1.69
C VAL A 22 -30.12 19.91 -0.47
N VAL A 23 -29.28 20.09 0.55
CA VAL A 23 -29.43 19.43 1.86
C VAL A 23 -29.97 20.44 2.86
N LEU A 24 -31.05 20.10 3.55
CA LEU A 24 -31.58 20.95 4.61
C LEU A 24 -30.71 20.82 5.86
N PRO A 25 -30.26 21.94 6.46
CA PRO A 25 -29.61 21.89 7.77
C PRO A 25 -30.53 21.28 8.83
N LEU A 26 -29.92 20.51 9.73
CA LEU A 26 -30.65 19.78 10.78
C LEU A 26 -30.95 20.68 11.98
N ASP A 27 -30.07 21.65 12.24
CA ASP A 27 -30.21 22.63 13.30
C ASP A 27 -31.13 23.80 12.90
N ALA A 28 -31.86 24.32 13.87
CA ALA A 28 -32.82 25.39 13.64
C ALA A 28 -32.12 26.73 13.31
N VAL A 29 -31.01 27.06 13.96
CA VAL A 29 -30.27 28.32 13.68
C VAL A 29 -29.66 28.26 12.28
N GLU A 30 -29.08 27.12 11.91
CA GLU A 30 -28.56 26.89 10.56
C GLU A 30 -29.69 26.94 9.50
N LEU A 31 -30.88 26.41 9.80
CA LEU A 31 -32.05 26.51 8.92
C LEU A 31 -32.47 27.98 8.70
N ASP A 32 -32.41 28.84 9.71
CA ASP A 32 -32.72 30.26 9.52
C ASP A 32 -31.68 30.94 8.61
N ALA A 33 -30.41 30.56 8.73
CA ALA A 33 -29.37 31.04 7.83
C ALA A 33 -29.60 30.55 6.39
N PHE A 34 -29.97 29.28 6.23
CA PHE A 34 -30.34 28.68 4.95
C PHE A 34 -31.50 29.42 4.28
N ARG A 35 -32.58 29.71 5.03
CA ARG A 35 -33.73 30.49 4.51
C ARG A 35 -33.34 31.87 4.01
N ARG A 36 -32.38 32.53 4.65
CA ARG A 36 -31.87 33.85 4.20
C ARG A 36 -31.04 33.75 2.92
N GLN A 37 -30.34 32.64 2.71
CA GLN A 37 -29.55 32.39 1.50
C GLN A 37 -30.43 31.94 0.32
N HIS A 38 -31.60 31.38 0.61
CA HIS A 38 -32.53 30.82 -0.38
C HIS A 38 -33.95 31.42 -0.24
N PRO A 39 -34.12 32.76 -0.36
CA PRO A 39 -35.39 33.43 -0.05
C PRO A 39 -36.51 33.11 -1.05
N ASP A 40 -36.17 32.95 -2.33
CA ASP A 40 -37.12 32.76 -3.43
C ASP A 40 -37.12 31.32 -4.00
N ASP A 41 -36.29 30.44 -3.43
CA ASP A 41 -36.14 29.08 -3.93
C ASP A 41 -37.36 28.22 -3.58
N THR A 42 -37.72 27.36 -4.53
CA THR A 42 -38.75 26.33 -4.32
C THR A 42 -38.11 24.96 -4.24
N TYR A 43 -38.53 24.16 -3.28
CA TYR A 43 -37.99 22.82 -3.01
C TYR A 43 -38.95 21.75 -3.49
N TRP A 44 -38.41 20.72 -4.14
CA TRP A 44 -39.21 19.65 -4.72
C TRP A 44 -38.68 18.27 -4.33
N CYS A 45 -39.59 17.32 -4.18
CA CYS A 45 -39.29 15.90 -4.01
C CYS A 45 -38.89 15.33 -5.37
N GLY A 46 -37.68 15.67 -5.82
CA GLY A 46 -37.25 15.50 -7.21
C GLY A 46 -37.28 14.06 -7.73
N VAL A 47 -37.53 13.92 -9.03
CA VAL A 47 -37.62 12.60 -9.70
C VAL A 47 -36.29 11.85 -9.67
N TRP A 48 -35.17 12.56 -9.82
CA TRP A 48 -33.82 12.00 -9.75
C TRP A 48 -33.43 11.54 -8.33
N LEU A 49 -34.14 12.02 -7.30
CA LEU A 49 -33.98 11.55 -5.91
C LEU A 49 -34.85 10.31 -5.61
N GLY A 50 -35.52 9.73 -6.61
CA GLY A 50 -36.57 8.72 -6.41
C GLY A 50 -37.83 9.29 -5.74
N GLY A 51 -38.04 10.60 -5.87
CA GLY A 51 -39.18 11.33 -5.32
C GLY A 51 -40.43 11.30 -6.19
N CYS A 52 -41.53 11.81 -5.65
CA CYS A 52 -42.84 11.83 -6.32
C CYS A 52 -43.09 13.09 -7.18
N GLY A 53 -42.12 14.00 -7.26
CA GLY A 53 -42.22 15.27 -7.97
C GLY A 53 -43.07 16.33 -7.29
N GLN A 54 -43.57 16.10 -6.07
CA GLN A 54 -44.39 17.07 -5.35
C GLN A 54 -43.54 18.12 -4.64
N ARG A 55 -44.11 19.32 -4.46
CA ARG A 55 -43.45 20.44 -3.78
C ARG A 55 -43.28 20.15 -2.28
N LEU A 56 -42.12 20.54 -1.76
CA LEU A 56 -41.74 20.42 -0.36
C LEU A 56 -41.75 21.78 0.33
N THR A 57 -41.92 21.75 1.65
CA THR A 57 -41.69 22.86 2.57
C THR A 57 -40.68 22.42 3.62
N ASP A 58 -39.86 23.35 4.11
CA ASP A 58 -38.90 23.08 5.17
C ASP A 58 -39.57 23.23 6.55
N ARG A 59 -39.38 22.23 7.41
CA ARG A 59 -39.99 22.19 8.74
C ARG A 59 -38.96 22.48 9.82
N ARG A 60 -38.99 23.72 10.33
CA ARG A 60 -38.25 24.13 11.53
C ARG A 60 -38.74 23.35 12.74
N CYS A 61 -37.82 22.69 13.44
CA CYS A 61 -38.10 21.92 14.64
C CYS A 61 -37.12 22.33 15.75
N THR A 62 -37.62 22.55 16.97
CA THR A 62 -36.80 22.94 18.13
C THR A 62 -36.51 21.79 19.10
N GLY A 63 -37.31 20.71 19.05
CA GLY A 63 -37.12 19.48 19.85
C GLY A 63 -36.88 18.23 19.00
N SER A 64 -36.75 18.36 17.69
CA SER A 64 -36.40 17.28 16.76
C SER A 64 -35.65 17.85 15.55
N VAL A 65 -35.15 16.99 14.68
CA VAL A 65 -34.34 17.39 13.52
C VAL A 65 -35.18 18.12 12.46
N CYS A 66 -34.69 19.26 11.98
CA CYS A 66 -35.29 19.97 10.84
C CYS A 66 -35.25 19.09 9.58
N HIS A 67 -36.30 19.14 8.77
CA HIS A 67 -36.45 18.26 7.59
C HIS A 67 -37.38 18.89 6.57
N PHE A 68 -37.30 18.41 5.33
CA PHE A 68 -38.32 18.71 4.34
C PHE A 68 -39.58 17.87 4.61
N ALA A 69 -40.74 18.48 4.38
CA ALA A 69 -42.04 17.84 4.46
C ALA A 69 -42.82 18.15 3.18
N HIS A 70 -43.66 17.21 2.75
CA HIS A 70 -44.58 17.48 1.66
C HIS A 70 -45.68 18.45 2.11
N LEU A 71 -46.19 19.25 1.17
CA LEU A 71 -47.40 20.03 1.40
C LEU A 71 -48.62 19.10 1.63
N PRO A 72 -49.65 19.56 2.35
CA PRO A 72 -50.91 18.82 2.49
C PRO A 72 -51.45 18.44 1.10
N HIS A 73 -51.95 17.21 0.94
CA HIS A 73 -52.43 16.58 -0.31
C HIS A 73 -51.39 15.81 -1.16
N ALA A 74 -50.12 15.76 -0.75
CA ALA A 74 -49.13 14.88 -1.38
C ALA A 74 -49.19 13.45 -0.78
N ASP A 75 -50.31 12.75 -1.00
CA ASP A 75 -50.49 11.41 -0.47
C ASP A 75 -49.79 10.39 -1.39
N ASN A 76 -49.03 9.46 -0.79
CA ASN A 76 -48.37 8.30 -1.43
C ASN A 76 -46.94 8.46 -1.98
N CYS A 77 -46.10 9.34 -1.42
CA CYS A 77 -44.67 9.32 -1.73
C CYS A 77 -44.01 8.00 -1.27
N ARG A 78 -43.41 7.24 -2.21
CA ARG A 78 -42.72 5.96 -1.94
C ARG A 78 -41.20 6.10 -1.86
N ARG A 79 -40.68 7.32 -1.76
CA ARG A 79 -39.25 7.60 -1.71
C ARG A 79 -38.63 6.88 -0.50
N SER A 80 -37.69 5.98 -0.78
CA SER A 80 -37.02 5.16 0.24
C SER A 80 -35.73 5.79 0.77
N ALA A 81 -35.00 6.52 -0.08
CA ALA A 81 -33.74 7.17 0.27
C ALA A 81 -33.98 8.61 0.78
N LEU A 82 -33.93 8.78 2.11
CA LEU A 82 -34.34 10.03 2.78
C LEU A 82 -33.17 10.85 3.34
N GLY A 83 -32.00 10.25 3.52
CA GLY A 83 -30.82 10.91 4.10
C GLY A 83 -30.06 11.80 3.11
N ALA A 84 -29.09 12.57 3.62
CA ALA A 84 -28.23 13.45 2.83
C ALA A 84 -27.55 12.77 1.63
N SER A 85 -27.14 11.51 1.76
CA SER A 85 -26.46 10.74 0.70
C SER A 85 -27.37 10.38 -0.49
N SER A 86 -28.70 10.48 -0.34
CA SER A 86 -29.65 10.20 -1.43
C SER A 86 -29.47 11.12 -2.65
N ALA A 87 -28.80 12.26 -2.47
CA ALA A 87 -28.49 13.21 -3.53
C ALA A 87 -27.03 13.15 -4.01
N ASP A 88 -26.22 12.19 -3.54
CA ASP A 88 -24.78 12.16 -3.83
C ASP A 88 -24.49 12.06 -5.33
N HIS A 89 -25.28 11.30 -6.08
CA HIS A 89 -25.16 11.20 -7.53
C HIS A 89 -25.33 12.55 -8.26
N LEU A 90 -26.18 13.45 -7.76
CA LEU A 90 -26.36 14.79 -8.35
C LEU A 90 -25.19 15.71 -8.00
N TYR A 91 -24.70 15.67 -6.75
CA TYR A 91 -23.51 16.41 -6.35
C TYR A 91 -22.27 15.96 -7.14
N ILE A 92 -22.06 14.66 -7.25
CA ILE A 92 -21.00 14.05 -8.06
C ILE A 92 -21.12 14.49 -9.51
N LYS A 93 -22.31 14.39 -10.12
CA LYS A 93 -22.54 14.84 -11.50
C LYS A 93 -22.11 16.29 -11.70
N GLN A 94 -22.55 17.19 -10.82
CA GLN A 94 -22.23 18.62 -10.94
C GLN A 94 -20.76 18.92 -10.73
N ASP A 95 -20.16 18.33 -9.70
CA ASP A 95 -18.77 18.60 -9.34
C ASP A 95 -17.80 18.03 -10.39
N LEU A 96 -18.05 16.83 -10.91
CA LEU A 96 -17.22 16.25 -11.96
C LEU A 96 -17.37 16.99 -13.30
N LEU A 97 -18.57 17.45 -13.67
CA LEU A 97 -18.74 18.28 -14.86
C LEU A 97 -17.96 19.60 -14.75
N ARG A 98 -17.97 20.23 -13.57
CA ARG A 98 -17.20 21.44 -13.30
C ARG A 98 -15.69 21.16 -13.33
N TRP A 99 -15.25 20.11 -12.65
CA TRP A 99 -13.85 19.68 -12.61
C TRP A 99 -13.28 19.34 -13.99
N LEU A 100 -14.08 18.72 -14.87
CA LEU A 100 -13.68 18.46 -16.26
C LEU A 100 -13.62 19.75 -17.09
N ALA A 101 -14.56 20.67 -16.89
CA ALA A 101 -14.53 21.98 -17.53
C ALA A 101 -13.34 22.84 -17.07
N ASP A 102 -12.95 22.77 -15.79
CA ASP A 102 -11.76 23.46 -15.25
C ASP A 102 -10.44 22.93 -15.86
N GLN A 103 -10.47 21.75 -16.48
CA GLN A 103 -9.37 21.15 -17.25
C GLN A 103 -9.50 21.39 -18.77
N ASP A 104 -10.33 22.36 -19.19
CA ASP A 104 -10.65 22.62 -20.61
C ASP A 104 -11.21 21.38 -21.36
N ASN A 105 -11.78 20.42 -20.64
CA ASN A 105 -12.36 19.20 -21.21
C ASN A 105 -13.86 19.14 -20.92
N HIS A 106 -14.67 19.80 -21.74
CA HIS A 106 -16.12 19.74 -21.56
C HIS A 106 -16.65 18.31 -21.74
N ALA A 107 -17.66 17.94 -20.96
CA ALA A 107 -18.26 16.61 -20.99
C ALA A 107 -19.78 16.66 -20.91
N THR A 108 -20.43 15.60 -21.39
CA THR A 108 -21.83 15.32 -21.05
C THR A 108 -21.89 14.26 -19.95
N ALA A 109 -23.00 14.22 -19.19
CA ALA A 109 -23.19 13.24 -18.14
C ALA A 109 -24.61 12.68 -18.12
N GLU A 110 -24.72 11.36 -18.03
CA GLU A 110 -25.96 10.60 -18.00
C GLU A 110 -26.08 9.82 -16.68
N ILE A 111 -27.23 9.90 -16.03
CA ILE A 111 -27.53 9.13 -14.81
C ILE A 111 -28.16 7.81 -15.24
N GLU A 112 -27.58 6.71 -14.79
CA GLU A 112 -28.01 5.35 -15.10
C GLU A 112 -28.74 4.76 -13.89
N ALA A 113 -29.96 4.28 -14.10
CA ALA A 113 -30.70 3.57 -13.07
C ALA A 113 -30.05 2.19 -12.80
N ALA A 114 -30.11 1.74 -11.54
CA ALA A 114 -29.72 0.38 -11.17
C ALA A 114 -30.83 -0.63 -11.50
N ALA A 115 -30.45 -1.91 -11.56
CA ALA A 115 -31.38 -2.99 -11.87
C ALA A 115 -32.39 -3.22 -10.74
N ASP A 116 -32.03 -2.89 -9.50
CA ASP A 116 -32.91 -2.90 -8.33
C ASP A 116 -33.98 -1.77 -8.30
N GLY A 117 -34.00 -0.91 -9.31
CA GLY A 117 -34.93 0.22 -9.40
C GLY A 117 -34.47 1.49 -8.67
N ASN A 118 -33.24 1.52 -8.14
CA ASN A 118 -32.62 2.75 -7.66
C ASN A 118 -32.37 3.69 -8.85
N VAL A 119 -32.81 4.94 -8.72
CA VAL A 119 -32.80 5.95 -9.80
C VAL A 119 -31.36 6.35 -10.19
N ALA A 120 -30.37 6.11 -9.34
CA ALA A 120 -28.98 6.49 -9.59
C ALA A 120 -28.00 5.37 -9.21
N GLY A 121 -27.96 4.32 -10.03
CA GLY A 121 -27.00 3.22 -9.91
C GLY A 121 -25.60 3.58 -10.37
N ALA A 122 -25.49 4.46 -11.38
CA ALA A 122 -24.21 4.96 -11.88
C ALA A 122 -24.38 6.34 -12.55
N VAL A 123 -23.26 7.03 -12.76
CA VAL A 123 -23.19 8.23 -13.58
C VAL A 123 -22.10 8.04 -14.63
N ARG A 124 -22.45 8.19 -15.91
CA ARG A 124 -21.52 8.09 -17.03
C ARG A 124 -21.18 9.48 -17.54
N PHE A 125 -19.89 9.77 -17.65
CA PHE A 125 -19.36 11.01 -18.21
C PHE A 125 -18.69 10.73 -19.54
N THR A 126 -19.04 11.51 -20.55
CA THR A 126 -18.48 11.44 -21.91
C THR A 126 -17.76 12.76 -22.20
N PRO A 127 -16.43 12.83 -21.95
CA PRO A 127 -15.64 14.02 -22.25
C PRO A 127 -15.47 14.20 -23.76
N GLN A 128 -15.22 15.43 -24.20
CA GLN A 128 -14.89 15.74 -25.59
C GLN A 128 -13.55 15.13 -26.02
N GLN A 129 -12.62 15.02 -25.07
CA GLN A 129 -11.28 14.46 -25.29
C GLN A 129 -10.98 13.34 -24.29
N GLY A 130 -10.34 12.27 -24.77
CA GLY A 130 -9.95 11.13 -23.95
C GLY A 130 -11.04 10.08 -23.76
N ALA A 131 -10.77 9.12 -22.88
CA ALA A 131 -11.71 8.05 -22.57
C ALA A 131 -12.76 8.49 -21.55
N GLY A 132 -13.94 7.84 -21.62
CA GLY A 132 -15.05 8.11 -20.70
C GLY A 132 -14.74 7.78 -19.24
N LEU A 133 -15.42 8.47 -18.33
CA LEU A 133 -15.33 8.24 -16.89
C LEU A 133 -16.68 7.73 -16.38
N ARG A 134 -16.69 6.69 -15.55
CA ARG A 134 -17.93 6.15 -14.97
C ARG A 134 -17.83 6.09 -13.45
N VAL A 135 -18.86 6.58 -12.78
CA VAL A 135 -19.00 6.51 -11.33
C VAL A 135 -20.05 5.47 -10.99
N LEU A 136 -19.68 4.47 -10.18
CA LEU A 136 -20.58 3.40 -9.75
C LEU A 136 -21.04 3.64 -8.32
N LEU A 137 -22.35 3.68 -8.12
CA LEU A 137 -23.01 4.02 -6.86
C LEU A 137 -23.91 2.88 -6.33
N SER A 138 -24.13 1.82 -7.12
CA SER A 138 -24.77 0.58 -6.67
C SER A 138 -23.92 -0.68 -6.95
N ALA A 139 -24.02 -1.65 -6.04
CA ALA A 139 -23.33 -2.95 -6.09
C ALA A 139 -23.76 -3.81 -7.27
N ASP A 140 -24.94 -3.56 -7.87
CA ASP A 140 -25.45 -4.27 -9.05
C ASP A 140 -24.50 -4.15 -10.26
N HIS A 141 -23.64 -3.14 -10.26
CA HIS A 141 -22.62 -2.94 -11.29
C HIS A 141 -21.28 -3.63 -10.95
N GLY A 142 -21.17 -4.25 -9.76
CA GLY A 142 -19.97 -4.86 -9.20
C GLY A 142 -19.39 -6.00 -10.03
N ALA A 143 -20.25 -6.83 -10.64
CA ALA A 143 -19.83 -7.93 -11.50
C ALA A 143 -19.13 -7.45 -12.79
N GLN A 144 -19.29 -6.17 -13.17
CA GLN A 144 -18.65 -5.58 -14.36
C GLN A 144 -17.31 -4.90 -14.06
N ILE A 145 -16.86 -4.87 -12.80
CA ILE A 145 -15.68 -4.09 -12.37
C ILE A 145 -14.38 -4.88 -12.60
N ALA A 146 -14.36 -6.19 -12.34
CA ALA A 146 -13.13 -6.99 -12.33
C ALA A 146 -12.44 -7.14 -13.71
N ASP A 147 -13.18 -6.94 -14.80
CA ASP A 147 -12.67 -7.01 -16.18
C ASP A 147 -12.43 -5.62 -16.81
N ARG A 148 -12.74 -4.54 -16.09
CA ARG A 148 -12.58 -3.16 -16.60
C ARG A 148 -11.33 -2.50 -16.04
N ASP A 149 -10.76 -1.60 -16.82
CA ASP A 149 -9.69 -0.72 -16.35
C ASP A 149 -10.21 0.16 -15.19
N PRO A 150 -9.70 -0.01 -13.96
CA PRO A 150 -10.15 0.75 -12.80
C PRO A 150 -9.77 2.22 -12.91
N SER A 151 -8.86 2.59 -13.82
CA SER A 151 -8.43 3.98 -13.99
C SER A 151 -9.58 4.86 -14.51
N HIS A 152 -10.50 4.30 -15.28
CA HIS A 152 -11.67 5.01 -15.82
C HIS A 152 -12.96 4.81 -15.00
N THR A 153 -12.85 4.23 -13.80
CA THR A 153 -13.99 3.92 -12.94
C THR A 153 -13.78 4.45 -11.52
N LEU A 154 -14.76 5.15 -10.97
CA LEU A 154 -14.81 5.53 -9.55
C LEU A 154 -15.88 4.72 -8.84
N LEU A 155 -15.56 4.16 -7.68
CA LEU A 155 -16.49 3.39 -6.86
C LEU A 155 -16.92 4.19 -5.63
N ALA A 156 -18.21 4.21 -5.32
CA ALA A 156 -18.66 4.74 -4.04
C ALA A 156 -17.97 4.03 -2.88
N GLU A 157 -17.61 4.79 -1.84
CA GLU A 157 -16.89 4.31 -0.65
C GLU A 157 -17.57 3.10 0.02
N ASP A 158 -18.91 3.05 0.02
CA ASP A 158 -19.70 1.96 0.60
C ASP A 158 -19.73 0.70 -0.27
N LEU A 159 -19.38 0.81 -1.55
CA LEU A 159 -19.18 -0.32 -2.47
C LEU A 159 -17.77 -0.89 -2.43
N ALA A 160 -16.88 -0.33 -1.59
CA ALA A 160 -15.48 -0.71 -1.52
C ALA A 160 -15.23 -2.12 -0.96
N THR A 161 -16.28 -2.90 -0.65
CA THR A 161 -16.17 -4.30 -0.22
C THR A 161 -15.99 -5.25 -1.41
N SER A 162 -16.33 -4.83 -2.64
CA SER A 162 -16.11 -5.60 -3.89
C SER A 162 -14.71 -5.38 -4.50
N VAL A 163 -13.80 -4.78 -3.74
CA VAL A 163 -12.54 -4.19 -4.22
C VAL A 163 -11.37 -5.16 -4.19
N GLU A 164 -11.43 -6.26 -3.43
CA GLU A 164 -10.29 -7.18 -3.28
C GLU A 164 -9.84 -7.78 -4.61
N ALA A 165 -10.76 -8.15 -5.50
CA ALA A 165 -10.43 -8.67 -6.82
C ALA A 165 -9.76 -7.61 -7.73
N VAL A 166 -10.20 -6.36 -7.62
CA VAL A 166 -9.66 -5.22 -8.39
C VAL A 166 -8.28 -4.82 -7.86
N LEU A 167 -8.11 -4.75 -6.53
CA LEU A 167 -6.82 -4.52 -5.89
C LEU A 167 -5.82 -5.62 -6.21
N ALA A 168 -6.25 -6.89 -6.20
CA ALA A 168 -5.38 -8.01 -6.51
C ALA A 168 -4.84 -7.96 -7.95
N ARG A 169 -5.60 -7.36 -8.89
CA ARG A 169 -5.24 -7.30 -10.31
C ARG A 169 -4.57 -6.00 -10.73
N HIS A 170 -4.95 -4.87 -10.13
CA HIS A 170 -4.52 -3.55 -10.57
C HIS A 170 -3.72 -2.79 -9.52
N GLY A 171 -3.57 -3.34 -8.30
CA GLY A 171 -2.81 -2.78 -7.17
C GLY A 171 -3.43 -1.54 -6.51
N TYR A 172 -4.41 -0.90 -7.15
CA TYR A 172 -5.20 0.18 -6.58
C TYR A 172 -6.62 0.20 -7.16
N VAL A 173 -7.52 0.89 -6.48
CA VAL A 173 -8.84 1.28 -7.00
C VAL A 173 -9.10 2.75 -6.67
N ASN A 174 -9.78 3.45 -7.58
CA ASN A 174 -10.24 4.80 -7.32
C ASN A 174 -11.65 4.79 -6.72
N LEU A 175 -11.83 5.59 -5.68
CA LEU A 175 -13.07 5.72 -4.93
C LEU A 175 -13.65 7.13 -5.10
N VAL A 176 -14.92 7.28 -4.76
CA VAL A 176 -15.59 8.58 -4.66
C VAL A 176 -16.41 8.64 -3.39
N ARG A 177 -16.46 9.81 -2.77
CA ARG A 177 -17.38 10.11 -1.67
C ARG A 177 -17.86 11.56 -1.71
N CYS A 178 -18.93 11.82 -0.99
CA CYS A 178 -19.44 13.16 -0.75
C CYS A 178 -19.28 13.54 0.73
N VAL A 179 -18.54 14.60 1.00
CA VAL A 179 -18.37 15.17 2.35
C VAL A 179 -19.30 16.37 2.56
N PRO A 180 -19.79 16.62 3.79
CA PRO A 180 -20.62 17.80 4.07
C PRO A 180 -19.89 19.11 3.75
N ASP A 181 -20.58 20.05 3.09
CA ASP A 181 -20.05 21.38 2.77
C ASP A 181 -21.18 22.42 2.87
N GLY A 182 -21.43 22.89 4.09
CA GLY A 182 -22.58 23.73 4.40
C GLY A 182 -23.91 23.06 4.02
N THR A 183 -24.64 23.66 3.09
CA THR A 183 -25.94 23.21 2.58
C THR A 183 -25.82 22.30 1.35
N ARG A 184 -24.58 22.08 0.91
CA ARG A 184 -24.19 21.21 -0.20
C ARG A 184 -23.37 20.04 0.32
N ARG A 185 -22.96 19.19 -0.61
CA ARG A 185 -21.99 18.12 -0.36
C ARG A 185 -20.94 18.23 -1.45
N ARG A 186 -19.68 18.19 -1.06
CA ARG A 186 -18.54 18.29 -1.97
C ARG A 186 -17.99 16.92 -2.27
N THR A 187 -17.65 16.69 -3.53
CA THR A 187 -17.09 15.43 -4.00
C THR A 187 -15.59 15.35 -3.72
N GLN A 188 -15.13 14.21 -3.20
CA GLN A 188 -13.71 13.87 -3.06
C GLN A 188 -13.41 12.57 -3.81
N ILE A 189 -12.20 12.45 -4.34
CA ILE A 189 -11.71 11.24 -5.01
C ILE A 189 -10.72 10.55 -4.08
N GLY A 190 -10.91 9.26 -3.88
CA GLY A 190 -10.05 8.43 -3.06
C GLY A 190 -9.22 7.47 -3.89
N THR A 191 -8.11 7.02 -3.34
CA THR A 191 -7.35 5.89 -3.88
C THR A 191 -7.10 4.91 -2.76
N LYS A 192 -7.61 3.69 -2.94
CA LYS A 192 -7.39 2.56 -2.04
C LYS A 192 -6.33 1.64 -2.63
N THR A 193 -5.37 1.27 -1.80
CA THR A 193 -4.29 0.33 -2.09
C THR A 193 -4.26 -0.74 -0.99
N ARG A 194 -3.37 -1.74 -1.10
CA ARG A 194 -3.14 -2.70 0.00
C ARG A 194 -2.57 -2.04 1.27
N LEU A 195 -1.90 -0.89 1.13
CA LEU A 195 -1.25 -0.18 2.25
C LEU A 195 -2.20 0.74 3.01
N GLY A 196 -3.34 1.07 2.41
CA GLY A 196 -4.30 1.99 2.98
C GLY A 196 -5.05 2.79 1.92
N GLU A 197 -5.79 3.77 2.41
CA GLU A 197 -6.70 4.59 1.62
C GLU A 197 -6.42 6.07 1.87
N THR A 198 -6.46 6.85 0.80
CA THR A 198 -6.16 8.29 0.81
C THR A 198 -7.24 9.02 0.03
N TRP A 199 -7.57 10.25 0.46
CA TRP A 199 -8.63 11.07 -0.11
C TRP A 199 -8.09 12.43 -0.49
N HIS A 200 -8.50 12.91 -1.67
CA HIS A 200 -8.02 14.15 -2.27
C HIS A 200 -9.20 15.00 -2.75
N GLU A 201 -8.99 16.31 -2.78
CA GLU A 201 -9.91 17.25 -3.41
C GLU A 201 -9.85 17.13 -4.94
N LEU A 202 -10.93 17.50 -5.63
CA LEU A 202 -10.99 17.40 -7.09
C LEU A 202 -9.89 18.23 -7.79
N ASN A 203 -9.53 19.38 -7.24
CA ASN A 203 -8.48 20.24 -7.79
C ASN A 203 -7.06 19.66 -7.63
N GLU A 204 -6.89 18.59 -6.85
CA GLU A 204 -5.63 17.84 -6.73
C GLU A 204 -5.58 16.64 -7.69
N CYS A 205 -6.68 16.38 -8.42
CA CYS A 205 -6.84 15.24 -9.32
C CYS A 205 -6.96 15.70 -10.78
N ALA A 206 -6.64 14.82 -11.72
CA ALA A 206 -6.78 15.07 -13.16
C ALA A 206 -7.38 13.85 -13.88
N LEU A 207 -8.10 14.09 -14.98
CA LEU A 207 -8.47 13.02 -15.92
C LEU A 207 -7.41 12.94 -17.02
N THR A 208 -6.58 11.90 -16.98
CA THR A 208 -5.51 11.64 -17.95
C THR A 208 -5.96 10.63 -19.01
N PRO A 209 -5.24 10.49 -20.15
CA PRO A 209 -5.51 9.41 -21.10
C PRO A 209 -5.45 8.02 -20.46
N GLU A 210 -4.64 7.85 -19.42
CA GLU A 210 -4.51 6.63 -18.62
C GLU A 210 -5.57 6.55 -17.49
N GLY A 211 -6.56 7.45 -17.46
CA GLY A 211 -7.64 7.49 -16.48
C GLY A 211 -7.46 8.53 -15.37
N THR A 212 -8.25 8.37 -14.31
CA THR A 212 -8.27 9.28 -13.17
C THR A 212 -6.96 9.20 -12.40
N SER A 213 -6.21 10.30 -12.43
CA SER A 213 -4.95 10.48 -11.73
C SER A 213 -5.21 11.24 -10.44
N THR A 214 -4.91 10.61 -9.31
CA THR A 214 -4.80 11.25 -7.99
C THR A 214 -3.32 11.30 -7.61
N PRO A 215 -2.91 12.12 -6.64
CA PRO A 215 -1.52 12.12 -6.14
C PRO A 215 -1.05 10.72 -5.70
N SER A 216 -1.96 9.90 -5.17
CA SER A 216 -1.67 8.52 -4.79
C SER A 216 -1.53 7.58 -5.98
N VAL A 217 -2.31 7.78 -7.05
CA VAL A 217 -2.15 7.03 -8.30
C VAL A 217 -0.83 7.40 -8.97
N GLU A 218 -0.45 8.67 -8.95
CA GLU A 218 0.86 9.13 -9.47
C GLU A 218 2.02 8.54 -8.68
N GLU A 219 1.89 8.45 -7.35
CA GLU A 219 2.84 7.74 -6.50
C GLU A 219 2.96 6.27 -6.90
N VAL A 220 1.83 5.57 -7.03
CA VAL A 220 1.80 4.15 -7.44
C VAL A 220 2.43 3.98 -8.82
N ARG A 221 2.10 4.84 -9.79
CA ARG A 221 2.70 4.84 -11.13
C ARG A 221 4.19 5.10 -11.06
N ARG A 222 4.63 6.09 -10.28
CA ARG A 222 6.05 6.42 -10.12
C ARG A 222 6.83 5.29 -9.47
N GLN A 223 6.32 4.70 -8.40
CA GLN A 223 6.93 3.54 -7.75
C GLN A 223 6.96 2.34 -8.68
N ARG A 224 5.89 2.11 -9.45
CA ARG A 224 5.88 1.10 -10.51
C ARG A 224 7.00 1.40 -11.48
N THR A 225 7.02 2.54 -12.16
CA THR A 225 8.07 2.92 -13.14
C THR A 225 9.49 2.86 -12.55
N GLN A 226 9.68 3.26 -11.29
CA GLN A 226 10.97 3.18 -10.60
C GLN A 226 11.37 1.74 -10.26
N ARG A 227 10.40 0.87 -9.97
CA ARG A 227 10.59 -0.58 -9.77
C ARG A 227 10.53 -1.37 -11.09
N HIS A 228 10.09 -0.75 -12.20
CA HIS A 228 9.70 -1.45 -13.44
C HIS A 228 10.81 -1.62 -14.47
N LEU A 229 12.01 -1.09 -14.22
CA LEU A 229 13.17 -1.49 -14.99
C LEU A 229 13.90 -2.54 -14.17
N LEU A 230 13.73 -3.83 -14.50
CA LEU A 230 14.78 -4.82 -14.19
C LEU A 230 16.04 -4.37 -14.92
N GLY A 231 16.81 -3.51 -14.27
CA GLY A 231 17.80 -2.74 -14.99
C GLY A 231 18.65 -1.75 -14.20
N GLN A 232 18.17 -1.18 -13.10
CA GLN A 232 19.08 -0.45 -12.22
C GLN A 232 19.90 -1.44 -11.38
N ARG A 233 20.92 -2.04 -12.00
CA ARG A 233 22.04 -2.63 -11.27
C ARG A 233 22.67 -1.50 -10.46
N SER A 234 22.49 -1.53 -9.13
CA SER A 234 23.32 -0.72 -8.24
C SER A 234 24.79 -1.01 -8.56
N PRO A 235 25.65 0.01 -8.76
CA PRO A 235 27.07 -0.23 -9.00
C PRO A 235 27.62 -1.09 -7.87
N ALA A 236 28.25 -2.21 -8.25
CA ALA A 236 28.85 -3.15 -7.33
C ALA A 236 29.80 -2.39 -6.41
N THR A 237 29.43 -2.26 -5.13
CA THR A 237 30.34 -1.76 -4.11
C THR A 237 31.44 -2.81 -3.96
N PRO A 238 32.73 -2.47 -4.19
CA PRO A 238 33.80 -3.43 -4.02
C PRO A 238 33.82 -3.94 -2.56
N PRO A 239 34.22 -5.19 -2.32
CA PRO A 239 34.15 -5.79 -0.98
C PRO A 239 35.05 -5.00 -0.03
N SER A 240 34.42 -4.26 0.89
CA SER A 240 35.11 -3.59 1.97
C SER A 240 35.76 -4.64 2.86
N THR A 241 37.08 -4.57 2.96
CA THR A 241 37.89 -5.37 3.87
C THR A 241 37.53 -4.96 5.29
N THR A 242 36.79 -5.81 5.99
CA THR A 242 36.45 -5.59 7.40
C THR A 242 37.70 -5.73 8.27
N PRO A 243 37.84 -4.89 9.30
CA PRO A 243 38.24 -5.41 10.61
C PRO A 243 37.01 -5.45 11.51
N ALA A 244 36.88 -6.59 12.19
CA ALA A 244 35.77 -6.96 13.04
C ALA A 244 35.41 -5.90 14.09
N VAL A 245 34.13 -5.56 14.17
CA VAL A 245 33.49 -5.17 15.43
C VAL A 245 32.20 -5.96 15.58
N ILE A 246 32.11 -6.63 16.73
CA ILE A 246 31.06 -7.51 17.18
C ILE A 246 29.84 -6.69 17.63
N GLY A 247 28.65 -7.10 17.21
CA GLY A 247 27.44 -6.99 18.04
C GLY A 247 26.45 -5.86 17.71
N GLY A 248 25.54 -6.15 16.77
CA GLY A 248 24.08 -6.01 16.91
C GLY A 248 23.44 -4.64 17.16
N ALA A 249 22.70 -4.15 16.16
CA ALA A 249 21.28 -3.77 16.26
C ALA A 249 20.76 -3.41 14.86
N VAL A 250 19.64 -4.00 14.47
CA VAL A 250 18.92 -3.72 13.22
C VAL A 250 18.33 -2.31 13.32
N SER A 251 18.67 -1.43 12.38
CA SER A 251 18.18 -0.05 12.33
C SER A 251 16.80 0.00 11.65
N ASP A 252 15.81 0.45 12.41
CA ASP A 252 14.50 0.93 11.99
C ASP A 252 14.68 2.25 11.19
N PRO A 253 14.05 2.46 10.02
CA PRO A 253 14.29 3.62 9.19
C PRO A 253 13.49 4.83 9.70
N GLN A 254 13.97 5.43 10.80
CA GLN A 254 13.88 6.86 11.14
C GLN A 254 14.58 7.10 12.49
N SER A 255 15.92 7.01 12.48
CA SER A 255 16.73 7.48 13.61
C SER A 255 16.78 9.00 13.57
N TYR A 256 15.77 9.66 14.14
CA TYR A 256 15.89 11.08 14.47
C TYR A 256 16.96 11.25 15.55
N ASP A 257 17.84 12.24 15.43
CA ASP A 257 18.73 12.59 16.53
C ASP A 257 17.86 13.03 17.72
N ARG A 258 17.90 12.23 18.78
CA ARG A 258 17.09 12.43 19.98
C ARG A 258 17.28 13.82 20.57
N THR A 259 18.49 14.37 20.48
CA THR A 259 18.80 15.70 20.99
C THR A 259 18.09 16.78 20.15
N GLU A 260 18.10 16.63 18.83
CA GLU A 260 17.45 17.56 17.91
C GLU A 260 15.92 17.52 18.02
N VAL A 261 15.34 16.34 18.23
CA VAL A 261 13.89 16.18 18.41
C VAL A 261 13.41 16.83 19.70
N ILE A 262 14.14 16.65 20.80
CA ILE A 262 13.80 17.26 22.07
C ILE A 262 13.96 18.78 22.00
N GLN A 263 15.01 19.29 21.35
CA GLN A 263 15.17 20.73 21.14
C GLN A 263 14.05 21.33 20.27
N ALA A 264 13.65 20.63 19.20
CA ALA A 264 12.55 21.06 18.33
C ALA A 264 11.19 21.06 19.04
N LEU A 265 11.00 20.20 20.05
CA LEU A 265 9.82 20.19 20.90
C LEU A 265 9.82 21.38 21.87
N GLU A 266 10.96 21.72 22.47
CA GLU A 266 11.12 22.92 23.31
C GLU A 266 10.83 24.20 22.51
N ASP A 267 11.37 24.31 21.29
CA ASP A 267 11.15 25.46 20.40
C ASP A 267 9.68 25.58 19.97
N ALA A 268 9.02 24.45 19.70
CA ALA A 268 7.60 24.43 19.34
C ALA A 268 6.70 24.74 20.54
N LEU A 269 7.10 24.36 21.76
CA LEU A 269 6.42 24.74 23.01
C LEU A 269 6.53 26.24 23.30
N ALA A 270 7.68 26.85 23.01
CA ALA A 270 7.88 28.29 23.14
C ALA A 270 7.08 29.09 22.08
N ASP A 271 6.78 28.48 20.92
CA ASP A 271 5.97 29.07 19.86
C ASP A 271 4.47 28.72 20.03
N GLU A 272 3.83 29.34 21.02
CA GLU A 272 2.44 29.09 21.46
C GLU A 272 1.33 29.34 20.40
N ARG A 273 1.69 29.61 19.14
CA ARG A 273 0.77 29.98 18.05
C ARG A 273 0.64 28.92 16.96
N ASN A 274 1.47 27.87 16.96
CA ASN A 274 1.51 26.89 15.88
C ASN A 274 1.19 25.46 16.37
N VAL A 275 -0.12 25.16 16.47
CA VAL A 275 -0.65 23.88 16.94
C VAL A 275 -0.15 22.70 16.09
N THR A 276 -0.09 22.86 14.76
CA THR A 276 0.38 21.83 13.84
C THR A 276 1.84 21.48 14.06
N LYS A 277 2.69 22.50 14.29
CA LYS A 277 4.12 22.30 14.57
C LYS A 277 4.33 21.64 15.94
N LEU A 278 3.56 22.01 16.95
CA LEU A 278 3.61 21.38 18.28
C LEU A 278 3.17 19.91 18.23
N HIS A 279 2.08 19.59 17.50
CA HIS A 279 1.61 18.22 17.32
C HIS A 279 2.67 17.33 16.64
N LEU A 280 3.28 17.83 15.56
CA LEU A 280 4.31 17.10 14.81
C LEU A 280 5.58 16.87 15.64
N CYS A 281 6.03 17.86 16.42
CA CYS A 281 7.20 17.69 17.29
C CYS A 281 6.91 16.73 18.46
N LEU A 282 5.68 16.72 18.99
CA LEU A 282 5.27 15.82 20.06
C LEU A 282 5.28 14.35 19.59
N GLU A 283 4.67 14.05 18.45
CA GLU A 283 4.67 12.69 17.88
C GLU A 283 6.10 12.17 17.61
N ARG A 284 6.99 13.06 17.13
CA ARG A 284 8.41 12.72 16.92
C ARG A 284 9.16 12.48 18.23
N ALA A 285 8.89 13.27 19.28
CA ALA A 285 9.51 13.10 20.59
C ALA A 285 9.04 11.82 21.29
N GLU A 286 7.75 11.49 21.19
CA GLU A 286 7.22 10.21 21.69
C GLU A 286 7.85 9.03 20.95
N ALA A 287 7.98 9.14 19.62
CA ALA A 287 8.63 8.11 18.80
C ALA A 287 10.11 7.90 19.17
N ALA A 288 10.86 8.98 19.40
CA ALA A 288 12.29 8.96 19.75
C ALA A 288 12.55 8.51 21.20
N THR A 289 11.55 8.57 22.08
CA THR A 289 11.67 8.19 23.49
C THR A 289 11.06 6.82 23.82
N ARG A 290 10.50 6.10 22.83
CA ARG A 290 9.93 4.74 22.98
C ARG A 290 10.88 3.72 23.62
N SER A 291 12.19 3.88 23.47
CA SER A 291 13.23 3.03 24.07
C SER A 291 13.64 3.42 25.51
N GLY A 292 12.98 4.42 26.09
CA GLY A 292 13.17 4.92 27.45
C GLY A 292 13.42 6.43 27.49
N ALA A 293 12.61 7.19 28.22
CA ALA A 293 12.76 8.64 28.42
C ALA A 293 13.34 8.99 29.80
N THR A 294 14.18 10.01 29.85
CA THR A 294 14.64 10.65 31.09
C THR A 294 13.47 11.39 31.77
N LEU A 295 13.63 11.75 33.05
CA LEU A 295 12.60 12.51 33.77
C LEU A 295 12.31 13.87 33.10
N GLN A 296 13.36 14.55 32.62
CA GLN A 296 13.25 15.84 31.94
C GLN A 296 12.47 15.73 30.62
N GLU A 297 12.73 14.70 29.81
CA GLU A 297 11.99 14.46 28.55
C GLU A 297 10.52 14.10 28.81
N ASN A 298 10.23 13.31 29.86
CA ASN A 298 8.86 13.00 30.26
C ASN A 298 8.09 14.21 30.77
N GLU A 299 8.75 15.12 31.48
CA GLU A 299 8.17 16.40 31.91
C GLU A 299 7.86 17.29 30.71
N LEU A 300 8.77 17.35 29.72
CA LEU A 300 8.60 18.12 28.50
C LEU A 300 7.45 17.59 27.61
N ILE A 301 7.39 16.27 27.38
CA ILE A 301 6.31 15.62 26.62
C ILE A 301 4.96 15.88 27.28
N ARG A 302 4.88 15.79 28.62
CA ARG A 302 3.66 16.12 29.37
C ARG A 302 3.29 17.61 29.23
N ALA A 303 4.27 18.51 29.34
CA ALA A 303 4.04 19.94 29.18
C ALA A 303 3.55 20.30 27.76
N ALA A 304 4.08 19.65 26.72
CA ALA A 304 3.64 19.78 25.34
C ALA A 304 2.20 19.28 25.14
N GLY A 305 1.87 18.11 25.68
CA GLY A 305 0.50 17.59 25.65
C GLY A 305 -0.50 18.51 26.36
N ASP A 306 -0.14 19.04 27.53
CA ASP A 306 -0.98 20.00 28.26
C ASP A 306 -1.14 21.33 27.50
N ALA A 307 -0.08 21.81 26.83
CA ALA A 307 -0.11 23.02 26.03
C ALA A 307 -1.00 22.85 24.79
N LEU A 308 -0.89 21.72 24.09
CA LEU A 308 -1.71 21.38 22.93
C LEU A 308 -3.20 21.28 23.32
N LEU A 309 -3.51 20.60 24.43
CA LEU A 309 -4.85 20.55 24.99
C LEU A 309 -5.39 21.95 25.37
N ARG A 310 -4.53 22.85 25.88
CA ARG A 310 -4.93 24.24 26.15
C ARG A 310 -5.21 25.02 24.87
N MET A 311 -4.39 24.87 23.84
CA MET A 311 -4.57 25.56 22.55
C MET A 311 -5.84 25.09 21.84
N GLU A 312 -6.11 23.77 21.84
CA GLU A 312 -7.32 23.18 21.28
C GLU A 312 -8.58 23.58 22.05
N ARG A 313 -8.48 23.77 23.37
CA ARG A 313 -9.57 24.27 24.22
C ARG A 313 -9.74 25.79 24.18
N SER A 314 -8.75 26.54 23.69
CA SER A 314 -8.80 28.01 23.62
C SER A 314 -9.46 28.55 22.34
N VAL A 315 -9.88 27.65 21.43
CA VAL A 315 -10.98 27.91 20.50
C VAL A 315 -12.30 27.80 21.28
N GLY A 316 -12.54 28.77 22.18
CA GLY A 316 -13.80 28.90 22.92
C GLY A 316 -13.69 28.82 24.45
N VAL A 317 -13.67 30.00 25.06
CA VAL A 317 -14.03 30.33 26.47
C VAL A 317 -12.96 30.08 27.57
N GLN A 318 -12.72 31.17 28.31
CA GLN A 318 -11.87 31.33 29.49
C GLN A 318 -12.39 30.60 30.74
N PRO A 319 -11.51 30.16 31.67
CA PRO A 319 -11.89 29.98 33.07
C PRO A 319 -11.01 30.78 34.06
N SER A 320 -11.57 31.07 35.24
CA SER A 320 -10.86 31.49 36.45
C SER A 320 -11.78 31.28 37.68
N PRO A 321 -11.28 31.20 38.94
CA PRO A 321 -10.08 30.47 39.42
C PRO A 321 -10.34 29.68 40.76
N VAL A 322 -9.26 29.10 41.32
CA VAL A 322 -9.07 28.60 42.73
C VAL A 322 -9.52 27.13 42.97
N SER A 323 -8.73 26.20 43.50
CA SER A 323 -8.05 26.22 44.80
C SER A 323 -6.87 25.25 44.93
N GLN A 324 -5.85 25.70 45.67
CA GLN A 324 -4.69 24.95 46.15
C GLN A 324 -5.05 23.98 47.28
N ARG A 325 -4.39 22.82 47.35
CA ARG A 325 -3.82 22.33 48.62
C ARG A 325 -2.73 21.28 48.42
N SER A 326 -1.59 21.56 49.04
CA SER A 326 -0.44 20.67 49.19
C SER A 326 -0.71 19.49 50.13
N THR A 327 0.08 18.42 50.04
CA THR A 327 1.00 18.04 51.14
C THR A 327 2.15 17.15 50.65
N LYS A 328 3.31 17.40 51.28
CA LYS A 328 4.63 16.77 51.15
C LYS A 328 4.70 15.36 51.75
N LYS A 329 5.69 14.57 51.31
CA LYS A 329 6.72 13.82 52.09
C LYS A 329 7.51 12.93 51.11
N THR A 330 8.74 13.26 50.68
CA THR A 330 10.06 13.09 51.34
C THR A 330 10.31 11.68 51.92
N TRP A 331 11.22 10.91 51.31
CA TRP A 331 12.51 10.53 51.93
C TRP A 331 13.49 9.87 50.91
N THR A 332 14.77 10.06 51.20
CA THR A 332 15.99 9.85 50.38
C THR A 332 16.81 8.62 50.86
N PRO A 333 17.90 8.24 50.16
CA PRO A 333 18.46 6.88 50.11
C PRO A 333 19.72 6.67 50.97
N ARG A 334 20.27 5.44 50.95
CA ARG A 334 21.67 5.00 51.22
C ARG A 334 21.66 3.45 51.32
N SER A 335 22.70 2.65 51.11
CA SER A 335 24.07 2.76 50.60
C SER A 335 24.70 1.35 50.63
N ALA A 336 25.60 1.09 49.67
CA ALA A 336 26.89 0.37 49.76
C ALA A 336 27.02 -1.10 50.27
N SER A 337 27.51 -1.97 49.36
CA SER A 337 28.74 -2.85 49.35
C SER A 337 29.13 -3.70 50.61
N PRO A 338 30.14 -4.63 50.59
CA PRO A 338 30.95 -5.25 49.51
C PRO A 338 31.21 -6.79 49.62
N GLY A 339 31.74 -7.42 48.55
CA GLY A 339 33.02 -8.16 48.60
C GLY A 339 33.09 -9.70 48.80
N ARG A 340 33.93 -10.32 47.93
CA ARG A 340 35.00 -11.33 48.19
C ARG A 340 34.83 -12.84 47.81
N THR A 341 35.67 -13.23 46.83
CA THR A 341 36.69 -14.33 46.76
C THR A 341 36.38 -15.85 46.73
N ALA A 342 36.83 -16.48 45.64
CA ALA A 342 37.79 -17.61 45.48
C ALA A 342 37.50 -19.08 45.97
N ALA A 343 37.34 -19.98 44.98
CA ALA A 343 38.05 -21.28 44.71
C ALA A 343 38.15 -22.42 45.79
N PRO A 344 38.68 -23.62 45.46
CA PRO A 344 37.89 -24.79 45.04
C PRO A 344 38.06 -26.04 45.96
N GLY A 345 37.12 -26.99 45.87
CA GLY A 345 37.15 -28.28 46.59
C GLY A 345 37.31 -29.48 45.66
N ARG A 346 38.22 -30.38 46.03
CA ARG A 346 38.63 -31.64 45.38
C ARG A 346 38.16 -32.80 46.27
N PHE A 347 37.59 -33.90 45.73
CA PHE A 347 37.62 -35.28 46.29
C PHE A 347 37.12 -36.27 45.20
N THR A 348 37.98 -37.11 44.60
CA THR A 348 38.34 -38.55 44.86
C THR A 348 37.42 -39.65 44.31
N SER A 349 37.95 -40.36 43.31
CA SER A 349 38.17 -41.83 43.14
C SER A 349 37.03 -42.88 43.26
N SER A 350 36.91 -43.75 42.23
CA SER A 350 37.02 -45.23 42.26
C SER A 350 36.31 -45.86 41.03
N LEU A 351 36.99 -46.36 39.99
CA LEU A 351 37.49 -47.74 39.72
C LEU A 351 36.44 -48.89 39.59
N ALA A 352 36.28 -49.38 38.35
CA ALA A 352 36.11 -50.78 37.89
C ALA A 352 36.05 -50.74 36.33
N GLY A 353 36.70 -51.56 35.49
CA GLY A 353 37.46 -52.79 35.63
C GLY A 353 37.01 -53.81 34.55
N GLY A 354 37.56 -53.76 33.33
CA GLY A 354 37.33 -54.75 32.26
C GLY A 354 38.34 -54.61 31.09
N PRO A 355 38.86 -55.71 30.49
CA PRO A 355 40.08 -55.68 29.69
C PRO A 355 39.84 -55.25 28.23
N VAL A 356 40.54 -54.20 27.80
CA VAL A 356 40.58 -53.73 26.41
C VAL A 356 41.88 -54.24 25.76
N PRO A 357 41.85 -54.76 24.52
CA PRO A 357 43.03 -55.32 23.86
C PRO A 357 44.12 -54.26 23.72
N ARG A 358 45.37 -54.70 23.94
CA ARG A 358 46.58 -53.90 23.96
C ARG A 358 46.77 -53.22 22.59
N ARG A 359 46.41 -51.94 22.51
CA ARG A 359 46.64 -51.07 21.35
C ARG A 359 48.16 -50.90 21.18
N VAL A 360 48.74 -51.60 20.21
CA VAL A 360 50.11 -51.35 19.77
C VAL A 360 50.14 -49.89 19.32
N LYS A 361 50.98 -49.06 19.96
CA LYS A 361 51.10 -47.65 19.60
C LYS A 361 51.74 -47.60 18.20
N PRO A 362 51.08 -46.98 17.20
CA PRO A 362 51.66 -46.87 15.87
C PRO A 362 52.99 -46.13 15.99
N THR A 363 54.03 -46.72 15.42
CA THR A 363 55.38 -46.14 15.38
C THR A 363 55.33 -44.82 14.61
N ALA A 364 56.36 -43.98 14.73
CA ALA A 364 56.43 -42.73 13.96
C ALA A 364 56.28 -42.98 12.45
N ALA A 365 56.81 -44.11 11.95
CA ALA A 365 56.64 -44.53 10.55
C ALA A 365 55.19 -44.91 10.21
N ASP A 366 54.46 -45.56 11.11
CA ASP A 366 53.04 -45.89 10.91
C ASP A 366 52.17 -44.62 10.91
N GLN A 367 52.51 -43.63 11.74
CA GLN A 367 51.79 -42.35 11.79
C GLN A 367 52.03 -41.51 10.53
N GLU A 368 53.26 -41.51 9.99
CA GLU A 368 53.61 -40.88 8.72
C GLU A 368 52.85 -41.53 7.55
N ALA A 369 52.78 -42.87 7.52
CA ALA A 369 52.07 -43.63 6.50
C ALA A 369 50.56 -43.38 6.52
N ILE A 370 49.95 -43.28 7.71
CA ILE A 370 48.52 -42.95 7.87
C ILE A 370 48.23 -41.53 7.37
N ARG A 371 49.10 -40.55 7.66
CA ARG A 371 48.95 -39.16 7.17
C ARG A 371 49.08 -39.09 5.65
N ALA A 372 50.10 -39.74 5.09
CA ALA A 372 50.29 -39.79 3.64
C ALA A 372 49.10 -40.45 2.91
N ALA A 373 48.51 -41.50 3.49
CA ALA A 373 47.31 -42.14 2.96
C ALA A 373 46.07 -41.22 3.05
N ALA A 374 45.90 -40.48 4.15
CA ALA A 374 44.83 -39.50 4.31
C ALA A 374 44.96 -38.33 3.32
N ASP A 375 46.16 -37.81 3.12
CA ASP A 375 46.44 -36.74 2.14
C ASP A 375 46.19 -37.20 0.71
N LYS A 376 46.53 -38.45 0.39
CA LYS A 376 46.21 -39.05 -0.91
C LYS A 376 44.70 -39.20 -1.11
N ALA A 377 43.99 -39.70 -0.11
CA ALA A 377 42.52 -39.82 -0.17
C ALA A 377 41.83 -38.45 -0.29
N ALA A 378 42.32 -37.42 0.41
CA ALA A 378 41.82 -36.05 0.29
C ALA A 378 42.07 -35.46 -1.11
N LYS A 379 43.26 -35.69 -1.69
CA LYS A 379 43.57 -35.29 -3.07
C LYS A 379 42.67 -36.00 -4.09
N GLU A 380 42.42 -37.29 -3.93
CA GLU A 380 41.52 -38.05 -4.80
C GLU A 380 40.05 -37.60 -4.66
N ALA A 381 39.59 -37.27 -3.45
CA ALA A 381 38.27 -36.71 -3.23
C ALA A 381 38.11 -35.31 -3.86
N ASN A 382 39.13 -34.45 -3.73
CA ASN A 382 39.17 -33.15 -4.38
C ASN A 382 39.23 -33.26 -5.92
N ALA A 383 39.97 -34.23 -6.45
CA ALA A 383 40.00 -34.47 -7.89
C ALA A 383 38.64 -34.94 -8.43
N ARG A 384 37.95 -35.84 -7.71
CA ARG A 384 36.61 -36.31 -8.09
C ARG A 384 35.57 -35.21 -8.05
N THR A 385 35.61 -34.35 -7.03
CA THR A 385 34.71 -33.19 -6.95
C THR A 385 34.98 -32.19 -8.07
N ALA A 386 36.24 -31.90 -8.38
CA ALA A 386 36.61 -31.04 -9.50
C ALA A 386 36.13 -31.56 -10.86
N ILE A 387 36.22 -32.88 -11.10
CA ILE A 387 35.71 -33.51 -12.33
C ILE A 387 34.18 -33.34 -12.43
N LEU A 388 33.45 -33.62 -11.34
CA LEU A 388 31.98 -33.45 -11.31
C LEU A 388 31.55 -31.99 -11.50
N GLU A 389 32.28 -31.04 -10.94
CA GLU A 389 32.04 -29.60 -11.15
C GLU A 389 32.32 -29.18 -12.61
N GLN A 390 33.37 -29.73 -13.22
CA GLN A 390 33.71 -29.47 -14.62
C GLN A 390 32.64 -30.03 -15.57
N GLU A 391 32.14 -31.23 -15.30
CA GLU A 391 31.02 -31.83 -16.04
C GLU A 391 29.72 -31.03 -15.86
N ARG A 392 29.40 -30.59 -14.63
CA ARG A 392 28.25 -29.71 -14.35
C ARG A 392 28.37 -28.39 -15.11
N ALA A 393 29.54 -27.76 -15.09
CA ALA A 393 29.79 -26.50 -15.79
C ALA A 393 29.68 -26.66 -17.31
N ALA A 394 30.15 -27.78 -17.87
CA ALA A 394 29.99 -28.09 -19.29
C ALA A 394 28.50 -28.24 -19.66
N LYS A 395 27.74 -29.01 -18.86
CA LYS A 395 26.30 -29.20 -19.07
C LYS A 395 25.51 -27.89 -19.03
N ILE A 396 25.83 -27.00 -18.07
CA ILE A 396 25.21 -25.66 -18.01
C ILE A 396 25.57 -24.87 -19.25
N ARG A 397 26.85 -24.77 -19.64
CA ARG A 397 27.28 -24.02 -20.83
C ARG A 397 26.55 -24.44 -22.10
N ASP A 398 26.44 -25.74 -22.35
CA ASP A 398 25.76 -26.27 -23.53
C ASP A 398 24.25 -25.95 -23.50
N GLY A 399 23.64 -25.96 -22.32
CA GLY A 399 22.25 -25.56 -22.12
C GLY A 399 22.00 -24.06 -22.35
N VAL A 400 22.95 -23.18 -21.99
CA VAL A 400 22.77 -21.71 -22.04
C VAL A 400 22.45 -21.24 -23.46
N ALA A 401 23.24 -21.64 -24.45
CA ALA A 401 23.06 -21.19 -25.83
C ALA A 401 21.70 -21.63 -26.39
N ALA A 402 21.31 -22.88 -26.13
CA ALA A 402 20.06 -23.44 -26.61
C ALA A 402 18.84 -22.80 -25.93
N VAL A 403 18.87 -22.63 -24.61
CA VAL A 403 17.80 -21.95 -23.86
C VAL A 403 17.68 -20.50 -24.29
N ARG A 404 18.79 -19.78 -24.41
CA ARG A 404 18.78 -18.39 -24.87
C ARG A 404 18.18 -18.27 -26.27
N GLY A 405 18.55 -19.16 -27.19
CA GLY A 405 17.97 -19.21 -28.53
C GLY A 405 16.46 -19.46 -28.53
N ALA A 406 16.00 -20.41 -27.70
CA ALA A 406 14.57 -20.72 -27.57
C ALA A 406 13.77 -19.57 -26.94
N LEU A 407 14.31 -18.90 -25.91
CA LEU A 407 13.66 -17.75 -25.28
C LEU A 407 13.57 -16.54 -26.23
N ARG A 408 14.64 -16.26 -27.00
CA ARG A 408 14.60 -15.22 -28.05
C ARG A 408 13.53 -15.50 -29.12
N LYS A 409 13.41 -16.77 -29.55
CA LYS A 409 12.34 -17.19 -30.46
C LYS A 409 10.96 -16.93 -29.85
N LYS A 410 10.78 -17.26 -28.57
CA LYS A 410 9.52 -17.03 -27.84
C LYS A 410 9.19 -15.55 -27.65
N ALA A 411 10.21 -14.72 -27.40
CA ALA A 411 10.07 -13.27 -27.36
C ALA A 411 9.50 -12.72 -28.68
N ARG A 412 10.06 -13.14 -29.83
CA ARG A 412 9.57 -12.77 -31.18
C ARG A 412 8.16 -13.25 -31.49
N GLU A 413 7.80 -14.43 -31.00
CA GLU A 413 6.46 -15.02 -31.20
C GLU A 413 5.38 -14.39 -30.31
N GLY A 414 5.74 -13.50 -29.38
CA GLY A 414 4.77 -12.94 -28.42
C GLY A 414 4.26 -13.97 -27.41
N ALA A 415 5.08 -14.98 -27.07
CA ALA A 415 4.65 -16.12 -26.25
C ALA A 415 5.59 -16.42 -25.07
N THR A 416 5.03 -17.00 -24.01
CA THR A 416 5.77 -17.54 -22.85
C THR A 416 6.09 -19.03 -23.02
N THR A 417 6.93 -19.57 -22.14
CA THR A 417 7.33 -21.00 -22.18
C THR A 417 7.42 -21.61 -20.79
N SER A 418 7.69 -22.92 -20.72
CA SER A 418 7.91 -23.66 -19.47
C SER A 418 9.10 -24.59 -19.57
N TRP A 419 9.60 -25.10 -18.44
CA TRP A 419 10.71 -26.06 -18.44
C TRP A 419 10.38 -27.34 -19.21
N ALA A 420 9.11 -27.78 -19.17
CA ALA A 420 8.64 -28.92 -19.95
C ALA A 420 8.67 -28.63 -21.45
N LYS A 421 8.18 -27.45 -21.88
CA LYS A 421 8.19 -27.04 -23.29
C LYS A 421 9.61 -26.86 -23.83
N LEU A 422 10.51 -26.24 -23.07
CA LEU A 422 11.92 -26.09 -23.46
C LEU A 422 12.63 -27.44 -23.61
N ARG A 423 12.39 -28.39 -22.70
CA ARG A 423 12.94 -29.76 -22.82
C ARG A 423 12.47 -30.47 -24.09
N ASN A 424 11.20 -30.32 -24.43
CA ASN A 424 10.65 -30.93 -25.64
C ASN A 424 11.21 -30.28 -26.92
N GLN A 425 11.51 -28.99 -26.88
CA GLN A 425 12.00 -28.23 -28.04
C GLN A 425 13.51 -28.37 -28.27
N ILE A 426 14.31 -28.40 -27.20
CA ILE A 426 15.78 -28.43 -27.24
C ILE A 426 16.32 -29.89 -27.16
N GLY A 427 15.48 -30.82 -26.69
CA GLY A 427 15.85 -32.19 -26.38
C GLY A 427 16.20 -32.38 -24.90
N PRO A 428 16.13 -33.61 -24.38
CA PRO A 428 16.30 -33.88 -22.95
C PRO A 428 17.75 -33.69 -22.48
N GLY A 429 18.76 -33.78 -23.35
CA GLY A 429 20.18 -33.79 -22.96
C GLY A 429 20.61 -32.66 -22.00
N PRO A 430 20.61 -31.40 -22.44
CA PRO A 430 21.11 -30.28 -21.64
C PRO A 430 20.22 -29.94 -20.43
N LEU A 431 18.94 -30.33 -20.46
CA LEU A 431 17.93 -29.90 -19.48
C LEU A 431 17.40 -31.04 -18.58
N ALA A 432 17.82 -32.29 -18.79
CA ALA A 432 17.37 -33.44 -18.00
C ALA A 432 17.92 -33.41 -16.58
N GLY A 433 17.02 -33.57 -15.61
CA GLY A 433 17.36 -33.74 -14.20
C GLY A 433 17.92 -32.51 -13.50
N LEU A 434 17.79 -31.31 -14.10
CA LEU A 434 18.27 -30.08 -13.48
C LEU A 434 17.49 -29.78 -12.20
N LYS A 435 18.20 -29.67 -11.08
CA LYS A 435 17.66 -29.18 -9.80
C LYS A 435 17.44 -27.67 -9.86
N THR A 436 16.66 -27.12 -8.94
CA THR A 436 16.35 -25.68 -8.86
C THR A 436 17.61 -24.80 -8.86
N GLN A 437 18.68 -25.21 -8.19
CA GLN A 437 19.94 -24.46 -8.19
C GLN A 437 20.63 -24.45 -9.56
N GLU A 438 20.60 -25.56 -10.28
CA GLU A 438 21.20 -25.66 -11.61
C GLU A 438 20.36 -24.92 -12.66
N GLN A 439 19.03 -24.91 -12.48
CA GLN A 439 18.13 -24.04 -13.22
C GLN A 439 18.48 -22.56 -12.98
N ALA A 440 18.74 -22.16 -11.73
CA ALA A 440 19.16 -20.79 -11.42
C ALA A 440 20.52 -20.44 -12.05
N ASP A 441 21.51 -21.35 -12.01
CA ASP A 441 22.80 -21.15 -12.68
C ASP A 441 22.63 -20.96 -14.19
N LEU A 442 21.76 -21.76 -14.80
CA LEU A 442 21.45 -21.69 -16.22
C LEU A 442 20.79 -20.35 -16.59
N LEU A 443 19.76 -19.93 -15.83
CA LEU A 443 19.07 -18.66 -16.08
C LEU A 443 20.00 -17.46 -15.85
N TYR A 444 20.84 -17.50 -14.81
CA TYR A 444 21.86 -16.48 -14.58
C TYR A 444 22.80 -16.35 -15.79
N GLU A 445 23.32 -17.46 -16.32
CA GLU A 445 24.22 -17.43 -17.49
C GLU A 445 23.48 -17.01 -18.78
N VAL A 446 22.20 -17.34 -18.90
CA VAL A 446 21.33 -16.86 -19.99
C VAL A 446 21.19 -15.35 -19.94
N ASP A 447 21.17 -14.72 -18.77
CA ASP A 447 20.87 -13.29 -18.62
C ASP A 447 22.05 -12.41 -18.20
N ARG A 448 23.22 -12.97 -17.87
CA ARG A 448 24.38 -12.19 -17.39
C ARG A 448 24.83 -11.07 -18.32
N ASN A 449 24.64 -11.27 -19.63
CA ASN A 449 25.00 -10.33 -20.70
C ASN A 449 23.79 -9.51 -21.20
N THR A 450 22.63 -9.59 -20.55
CA THR A 450 21.48 -8.74 -20.88
C THR A 450 21.82 -7.31 -20.45
N PRO A 451 21.67 -6.31 -21.34
CA PRO A 451 21.89 -4.90 -21.00
C PRO A 451 21.08 -4.46 -19.78
N SER A 452 21.59 -3.50 -19.02
CA SER A 452 20.93 -2.97 -17.82
C SER A 452 19.68 -2.15 -18.12
N ASP A 453 19.36 -1.88 -19.37
CA ASP A 453 18.14 -1.20 -19.79
C ASP A 453 17.13 -2.17 -20.44
N GLU A 454 17.44 -3.47 -20.49
CA GLU A 454 16.60 -4.49 -21.10
C GLU A 454 16.07 -5.50 -20.06
N PRO A 455 14.79 -5.91 -20.15
CA PRO A 455 14.24 -6.98 -19.32
C PRO A 455 14.95 -8.32 -19.57
N LEU A 456 14.99 -9.17 -18.53
CA LEU A 456 15.65 -10.47 -18.58
C LEU A 456 14.91 -11.48 -19.47
N LEU A 457 15.60 -12.21 -20.34
CA LEU A 457 14.97 -13.23 -21.20
C LEU A 457 14.31 -14.35 -20.38
N SER A 458 14.84 -14.65 -19.19
CA SER A 458 14.26 -15.64 -18.28
C SER A 458 12.89 -15.25 -17.69
N THR A 459 12.46 -14.00 -17.84
CA THR A 459 11.09 -13.57 -17.51
C THR A 459 10.04 -14.41 -18.26
N LEU A 460 10.29 -14.77 -19.52
CA LEU A 460 9.34 -15.55 -20.34
C LEU A 460 9.09 -16.98 -19.84
N ILE A 461 10.05 -17.56 -19.10
CA ILE A 461 9.86 -18.86 -18.45
C ILE A 461 9.28 -18.70 -17.04
N ALA A 462 9.69 -17.67 -16.29
CA ALA A 462 9.14 -17.40 -14.97
C ALA A 462 7.63 -17.09 -15.03
N LEU A 463 7.19 -16.36 -16.06
CA LEU A 463 5.77 -16.05 -16.29
C LEU A 463 4.96 -17.28 -16.74
N GLY A 464 5.54 -18.12 -17.62
CA GLY A 464 4.86 -19.27 -18.20
C GLY A 464 4.89 -20.55 -17.36
N ASP A 465 5.68 -20.58 -16.29
CA ASP A 465 5.88 -21.75 -15.44
C ASP A 465 6.12 -21.34 -13.97
N PRO A 466 5.11 -21.45 -13.09
CA PRO A 466 5.26 -21.14 -11.67
C PRO A 466 6.37 -21.93 -10.98
N THR A 467 6.72 -23.12 -11.48
CA THR A 467 7.81 -23.93 -10.92
C THR A 467 9.20 -23.35 -11.21
N ALA A 468 9.31 -22.46 -12.20
CA ALA A 468 10.54 -21.77 -12.56
C ALA A 468 10.82 -20.54 -11.69
N VAL A 469 9.82 -20.01 -10.97
CA VAL A 469 9.91 -18.78 -10.17
C VAL A 469 11.03 -18.83 -9.12
N PRO A 470 11.21 -19.92 -8.33
CA PRO A 470 12.31 -19.97 -7.35
C PRO A 470 13.71 -19.90 -8.01
N ALA A 471 13.89 -20.58 -9.14
CA ALA A 471 15.14 -20.54 -9.89
C ALA A 471 15.40 -19.14 -10.51
N PHE A 472 14.34 -18.52 -11.04
CA PHE A 472 14.39 -17.15 -11.55
C PHE A 472 14.77 -16.14 -10.47
N ARG A 473 14.16 -16.21 -9.28
CA ARG A 473 14.50 -15.32 -8.16
C ARG A 473 15.97 -15.44 -7.75
N CYS A 474 16.48 -16.67 -7.68
CA CYS A 474 17.88 -16.91 -7.36
C CYS A 474 18.82 -16.34 -8.44
N ALA A 475 18.48 -16.49 -9.72
CA ALA A 475 19.23 -15.92 -10.83
C ALA A 475 19.20 -14.38 -10.83
N ALA A 476 18.03 -13.77 -10.64
CA ALA A 476 17.84 -12.33 -10.60
C ALA A 476 18.59 -11.68 -9.44
N SER A 477 18.53 -12.27 -8.24
CA SER A 477 19.30 -11.82 -7.07
C SER A 477 20.81 -11.80 -7.35
N ARG A 478 21.34 -12.81 -8.05
CA ARG A 478 22.76 -12.85 -8.47
C ARG A 478 23.11 -11.81 -9.53
N LEU A 479 22.14 -11.35 -10.32
CA LEU A 479 22.29 -10.25 -11.27
C LEU A 479 22.16 -8.87 -10.60
N GLY A 480 21.93 -8.84 -9.27
CA GLY A 480 21.76 -7.62 -8.49
C GLY A 480 20.36 -7.01 -8.58
N LEU A 481 19.36 -7.80 -8.96
CA LEU A 481 17.97 -7.37 -9.07
C LEU A 481 17.21 -7.75 -7.81
N ASP A 482 16.50 -6.78 -7.24
CA ASP A 482 15.58 -7.00 -6.14
C ASP A 482 14.16 -7.22 -6.68
N LEU A 483 13.55 -8.35 -6.33
CA LEU A 483 12.24 -8.75 -6.85
C LEU A 483 11.21 -8.70 -5.72
N PRO A 484 9.98 -8.22 -5.97
CA PRO A 484 8.91 -8.21 -4.97
C PRO A 484 8.75 -9.58 -4.31
N GLU A 485 8.66 -9.67 -2.99
CA GLU A 485 8.42 -10.96 -2.31
C GLU A 485 7.01 -11.50 -2.56
N ASP A 486 6.03 -10.60 -2.70
CA ASP A 486 4.64 -10.95 -2.98
C ASP A 486 4.49 -11.64 -4.35
N PRO A 487 3.81 -12.80 -4.43
CA PRO A 487 3.63 -13.52 -5.69
C PRO A 487 2.80 -12.77 -6.74
N HIS A 488 1.89 -11.88 -6.35
CA HIS A 488 1.07 -11.11 -7.29
C HIS A 488 1.88 -9.93 -7.84
N ASP A 489 2.56 -9.18 -6.97
CA ASP A 489 3.46 -8.11 -7.41
C ASP A 489 4.57 -8.65 -8.33
N LEU A 490 5.10 -9.85 -8.03
CA LEU A 490 6.04 -10.50 -8.92
C LEU A 490 5.41 -10.83 -10.29
N ARG A 491 4.18 -11.32 -10.31
CA ARG A 491 3.49 -11.63 -11.57
C ARG A 491 3.29 -10.39 -12.43
N ASP A 492 2.87 -9.27 -11.84
CA ASP A 492 2.69 -8.00 -12.55
C ASP A 492 4.01 -7.52 -13.18
N VAL A 493 5.11 -7.64 -12.43
CA VAL A 493 6.46 -7.33 -12.93
C VAL A 493 6.80 -8.23 -14.12
N LEU A 494 6.58 -9.55 -13.99
CA LEU A 494 6.87 -10.52 -15.04
C LEU A 494 6.02 -10.31 -16.30
N GLU A 495 4.74 -9.94 -16.16
CA GLU A 495 3.84 -9.67 -17.30
C GLU A 495 4.28 -8.44 -18.08
N THR A 496 4.63 -7.36 -17.39
CA THR A 496 5.10 -6.13 -18.03
C THR A 496 6.47 -6.33 -18.69
N ASP A 497 7.41 -7.01 -18.02
CA ASP A 497 8.72 -7.32 -18.61
C ASP A 497 8.60 -8.26 -19.82
N ALA A 498 7.66 -9.22 -19.77
CA ALA A 498 7.37 -10.07 -20.91
C ALA A 498 6.82 -9.25 -22.09
N GLN A 499 5.92 -8.29 -21.83
CA GLN A 499 5.42 -7.37 -22.84
C GLN A 499 6.54 -6.51 -23.43
N ALA A 500 7.40 -5.92 -22.60
CA ALA A 500 8.56 -5.16 -23.05
C ALA A 500 9.54 -6.01 -23.88
N LEU A 501 9.77 -7.27 -23.50
CA LEU A 501 10.52 -8.23 -24.32
C LEU A 501 9.83 -8.48 -25.67
N HIS A 502 8.52 -8.67 -25.69
CA HIS A 502 7.78 -8.90 -26.93
C HIS A 502 7.91 -7.71 -27.89
N ASP A 503 7.80 -6.48 -27.39
CA ASP A 503 7.94 -5.29 -28.20
C ASP A 503 9.40 -5.08 -28.67
N LEU A 504 10.38 -5.29 -27.78
CA LEU A 504 11.81 -5.20 -28.11
C LEU A 504 12.22 -6.20 -29.20
N TRP A 505 11.73 -7.45 -29.10
CA TRP A 505 12.09 -8.53 -30.01
C TRP A 505 11.19 -8.60 -31.25
N ARG A 506 10.07 -7.86 -31.31
CA ARG A 506 9.26 -7.75 -32.53
C ARG A 506 10.07 -7.20 -33.71
N HIS A 507 11.08 -6.38 -33.43
CA HIS A 507 11.90 -5.67 -34.41
C HIS A 507 13.34 -6.19 -34.53
N ARG A 508 13.71 -7.27 -33.80
CA ARG A 508 15.05 -7.91 -33.79
C ARG A 508 14.98 -9.36 -34.26
#